data_AF-A0A9W7XIW9-F1
#
_entry.id   AF-A0A9W7XIW9-F1
#
_cell.length_a   1.000
_cell.length_b   1.000
_cell.length_c   1.000
_cell.angle_alpha   90.00
_cell.angle_beta   90.00
_cell.angle_gamma   90.00
#
_symmetry.space_group_name_H-M   'P 1'
#
loop_
_entity.id
_entity.type
_entity.pdbx_description
1 polymer ?
#
loop_
_entity_poly.entity_id
_entity_poly.type
_entity_poly.pdbx_seq_one_letter_code
_entity_poly.pdbx_strand_id
1 'polypeptide(L)'
;MRASLFIIVAGALFATWEPVLAKCSFDQISVDTNPGFQITVNNDYKLLEDSKANVKYGLYCDSQPSGVDGVDKWFKVPVESVGIRIPIASGFLEALGLRTKITAAESPGNLTNICLDTSKISTLNEASGSDESSSIDVIFSADAKGDAEKSVRLPSDDSLSPLQKAEWIKFVGSFFNQEKAAESLFTSISDSYSCHSKNMQKLKTPPHAYWVEYTDDGNDKKVYSIITSAYQKELLANAGATNDTKEALSDSSDQTKFQDAVKDADYVFDQTKLTKYGQRATEWYNDFGYTDPQNSGANFLLQRQLWRTDGYAGKSGISSFAEFGYVRPDLVLQDIINVVVPVYNQDYSRRWIWWLGGTNEDTEIISEDNYSCESGWMSVVEKCVALPDFDGTVSPSTDEDGKEDDSKESKDSSKNDDKDDSSSSSHGRAGKIAGGVVAGVAFIGLVVVAMHYYNRRRRIARRRALSEEGYGHENIGLHARYSG
;
A
#
# COMPACT_ATOMS: atom_id res chain seq x y z
N MET A 1 -42.74 -63.79 53.14
CA MET A 1 -43.47 -63.64 51.87
C MET A 1 -43.02 -62.37 51.18
N ARG A 2 -42.41 -62.52 50.00
CA ARG A 2 -42.18 -61.60 48.88
C ARG A 2 -42.03 -60.09 49.15
N ALA A 3 -40.79 -59.61 49.03
CA ALA A 3 -40.49 -58.23 48.65
C ALA A 3 -40.63 -58.10 47.12
N SER A 4 -41.47 -57.16 46.68
CA SER A 4 -41.66 -56.84 45.26
C SER A 4 -40.71 -55.73 44.85
N LEU A 5 -39.73 -56.08 44.03
CA LEU A 5 -38.89 -55.18 43.25
C LEU A 5 -39.58 -54.99 41.90
N PHE A 6 -39.94 -53.77 41.51
CA PHE A 6 -40.27 -53.47 40.11
C PHE A 6 -39.56 -52.22 39.63
N ILE A 7 -38.95 -52.42 38.46
CA ILE A 7 -37.90 -51.66 37.80
C ILE A 7 -38.52 -50.46 37.07
N ILE A 8 -37.94 -49.28 37.26
CA ILE A 8 -38.23 -48.10 36.44
C ILE A 8 -37.49 -48.28 35.11
N VAL A 9 -38.23 -48.53 34.03
CA VAL A 9 -37.70 -48.53 32.67
C VAL A 9 -37.67 -47.08 32.20
N ALA A 10 -36.48 -46.47 32.20
CA ALA A 10 -36.23 -45.19 31.54
C ALA A 10 -36.13 -45.43 30.02
N GLY A 11 -37.17 -45.07 29.28
CA GLY A 11 -37.13 -45.03 27.82
C GLY A 11 -36.26 -43.87 27.36
N ALA A 12 -35.06 -44.17 26.86
CA ALA A 12 -34.24 -43.21 26.15
C ALA A 12 -34.85 -42.96 24.76
N LEU A 13 -35.55 -41.84 24.61
CA LEU A 13 -35.86 -41.25 23.31
C LEU A 13 -34.55 -40.71 22.72
N PHE A 14 -33.90 -41.51 21.87
CA PHE A 14 -32.86 -41.02 20.98
C PHE A 14 -33.52 -40.15 19.92
N ALA A 15 -33.61 -38.84 20.18
CA ALA A 15 -33.77 -37.88 19.10
C ALA A 15 -32.50 -37.96 18.26
N THR A 16 -32.60 -38.58 17.08
CA THR A 16 -31.57 -38.48 16.05
C THR A 16 -31.52 -37.02 15.60
N TRP A 17 -30.67 -36.24 16.26
CA TRP A 17 -30.20 -34.98 15.73
C TRP A 17 -29.34 -35.35 14.52
N GLU A 18 -29.97 -35.41 13.34
CA GLU A 18 -29.22 -35.15 12.13
C GLU A 18 -28.69 -33.73 12.30
N PRO A 19 -27.36 -33.51 12.31
CA PRO A 19 -26.87 -32.16 12.16
C PRO A 19 -27.36 -31.74 10.77
N VAL A 20 -28.35 -30.87 10.74
CA VAL A 20 -28.61 -30.07 9.54
C VAL A 20 -27.30 -29.32 9.34
N LEU A 21 -26.44 -29.85 8.45
CA LEU A 21 -25.29 -29.12 7.94
C LEU A 21 -25.83 -27.75 7.59
N ALA A 22 -25.36 -26.72 8.31
CA ALA A 22 -25.80 -25.36 8.08
C ALA A 22 -25.61 -25.11 6.58
N LYS A 23 -26.73 -24.99 5.86
CA LYS A 23 -26.73 -24.76 4.42
C LYS A 23 -25.81 -23.59 4.17
N CYS A 24 -24.81 -23.77 3.31
CA CYS A 24 -23.85 -22.72 3.04
C CYS A 24 -24.58 -21.42 2.68
N SER A 25 -24.45 -20.41 3.52
CA SER A 25 -25.04 -19.10 3.29
C SER A 25 -23.97 -18.20 2.72
N PHE A 26 -24.22 -17.67 1.53
CA PHE A 26 -23.36 -16.69 0.90
C PHE A 26 -23.85 -15.30 1.24
N ASP A 27 -22.94 -14.46 1.71
CA ASP A 27 -23.26 -13.10 2.07
C ASP A 27 -23.36 -12.23 0.82
N GLN A 28 -24.49 -11.53 0.69
CA GLN A 28 -24.66 -10.49 -0.32
C GLN A 28 -23.77 -9.30 0.06
N ILE A 29 -23.03 -8.79 -0.92
CA ILE A 29 -22.17 -7.60 -0.76
C ILE A 29 -22.40 -6.63 -1.92
N SER A 30 -22.12 -5.37 -1.69
CA SER A 30 -22.13 -4.34 -2.72
C SER A 30 -20.80 -4.28 -3.46
N VAL A 31 -20.86 -3.88 -4.73
CA VAL A 31 -19.69 -3.56 -5.57
C VAL A 31 -19.88 -2.16 -6.15
N ASP A 32 -18.80 -1.40 -6.26
CA ASP A 32 -18.86 -0.06 -6.85
C ASP A 32 -19.24 -0.13 -8.34
N THR A 33 -19.47 1.03 -8.94
CA THR A 33 -19.83 1.09 -10.36
C THR A 33 -18.61 0.75 -11.21
N ASN A 34 -18.60 -0.45 -11.79
CA ASN A 34 -17.59 -0.96 -12.73
C ASN A 34 -16.19 -1.23 -12.12
N PRO A 35 -16.02 -2.22 -11.22
CA PRO A 35 -14.72 -2.60 -10.66
C PRO A 35 -13.91 -3.53 -11.58
N GLY A 36 -14.40 -3.78 -12.80
CA GLY A 36 -13.85 -4.79 -13.70
C GLY A 36 -14.29 -6.22 -13.40
N PHE A 37 -15.19 -6.41 -12.43
CA PHE A 37 -15.80 -7.71 -12.13
C PHE A 37 -17.26 -7.56 -11.67
N GLN A 38 -17.98 -8.68 -11.60
CA GLN A 38 -19.33 -8.78 -11.02
C GLN A 38 -19.42 -9.98 -10.08
N ILE A 39 -20.24 -9.87 -9.03
CA ILE A 39 -20.56 -10.97 -8.11
C ILE A 39 -22.08 -11.12 -8.07
N THR A 40 -22.57 -12.32 -8.40
CA THR A 40 -23.99 -12.68 -8.27
C THR A 40 -24.11 -13.83 -7.28
N VAL A 41 -24.83 -13.59 -6.19
CA VAL A 41 -25.05 -14.59 -5.14
C VAL A 41 -26.40 -15.27 -5.36
N ASN A 42 -26.38 -16.60 -5.48
CA ASN A 42 -27.57 -17.46 -5.57
C ASN A 42 -27.75 -18.25 -4.26
N ASN A 43 -28.76 -19.13 -4.20
CA ASN A 43 -29.12 -19.86 -2.99
C ASN A 43 -28.06 -20.89 -2.54
N ASP A 44 -27.34 -21.50 -3.48
CA ASP A 44 -26.42 -22.62 -3.28
C ASP A 44 -25.07 -22.46 -4.02
N TYR A 45 -24.89 -21.36 -4.76
CA TYR A 45 -23.62 -20.98 -5.38
C TYR A 45 -23.49 -19.46 -5.58
N LYS A 46 -22.27 -19.00 -5.86
CA LYS A 46 -21.98 -17.64 -6.32
C LYS A 46 -21.39 -17.68 -7.73
N LEU A 47 -21.67 -16.66 -8.53
CA LEU A 47 -21.01 -16.43 -9.81
C LEU A 47 -20.15 -15.19 -9.71
N LEU A 48 -18.89 -15.34 -10.09
CA LEU A 48 -17.90 -14.28 -10.17
C LEU A 48 -17.54 -14.10 -11.64
N GLU A 49 -17.77 -12.93 -12.20
CA GLU A 49 -17.47 -12.65 -13.60
C GLU A 49 -16.38 -11.60 -13.71
N ASP A 50 -15.24 -11.97 -14.28
CA ASP A 50 -14.18 -11.05 -14.67
C ASP A 50 -14.54 -10.41 -16.00
N SER A 51 -14.98 -9.16 -15.96
CA SER A 51 -15.50 -8.45 -17.13
C SER A 51 -14.41 -8.14 -18.17
N LYS A 52 -13.14 -8.09 -17.77
CA LYS A 52 -12.02 -7.80 -18.68
C LYS A 52 -11.54 -9.04 -19.43
N ALA A 53 -11.42 -10.16 -18.73
CA ALA A 53 -11.03 -11.42 -19.37
C ALA A 53 -12.21 -12.18 -19.99
N ASN A 54 -13.45 -11.75 -19.70
CA ASN A 54 -14.68 -12.44 -20.09
C ASN A 54 -14.65 -13.90 -19.62
N VAL A 55 -14.37 -14.09 -18.32
CA VAL A 55 -14.31 -15.40 -17.66
C VAL A 55 -15.25 -15.41 -16.46
N LYS A 56 -16.01 -16.50 -16.32
CA LYS A 56 -16.99 -16.72 -15.26
C LYS A 56 -16.59 -17.89 -14.38
N TYR A 57 -16.50 -17.62 -13.08
CA TYR A 57 -16.18 -18.59 -12.04
C TYR A 57 -17.43 -18.89 -11.21
N GLY A 58 -17.70 -20.17 -10.98
CA GLY A 58 -18.75 -20.63 -10.09
C GLY A 58 -18.16 -21.09 -8.75
N LEU A 59 -18.70 -20.59 -7.64
CA LEU A 59 -18.26 -20.98 -6.30
C LEU A 59 -19.39 -21.74 -5.60
N TYR A 60 -19.10 -22.92 -5.05
CA TYR A 60 -20.08 -23.79 -4.39
C TYR A 60 -19.51 -24.40 -3.12
N CYS A 61 -20.36 -24.84 -2.19
CA CYS A 61 -19.87 -25.47 -0.95
C CYS A 61 -19.90 -27.00 -0.98
N ASP A 62 -21.08 -27.57 -1.17
CA ASP A 62 -21.27 -29.01 -1.00
C ASP A 62 -21.12 -29.75 -2.33
N SER A 63 -22.06 -29.52 -3.24
CA SER A 63 -22.12 -30.12 -4.56
C SER A 63 -22.15 -29.04 -5.61
N GLN A 64 -21.37 -29.24 -6.68
CA GLN A 64 -21.38 -28.35 -7.83
C GLN A 64 -22.78 -28.33 -8.46
N PRO A 65 -23.40 -27.15 -8.68
CA PRO A 65 -24.69 -27.05 -9.34
C PRO A 65 -24.67 -27.62 -10.77
N SER A 66 -25.74 -28.30 -11.16
CA SER A 66 -25.96 -28.77 -12.53
C SER A 66 -26.89 -27.83 -13.30
N GLY A 67 -26.62 -27.60 -14.59
CA GLY A 67 -27.51 -26.82 -15.47
C GLY A 67 -27.35 -25.29 -15.34
N VAL A 68 -26.22 -24.83 -14.80
CA VAL A 68 -25.83 -23.42 -14.82
C VAL A 68 -24.91 -23.20 -16.02
N ASP A 69 -25.45 -22.58 -17.07
CA ASP A 69 -24.73 -22.37 -18.33
C ASP A 69 -23.69 -21.23 -18.23
N GLY A 70 -22.64 -21.34 -19.04
CA GLY A 70 -21.66 -20.26 -19.25
C GLY A 70 -20.67 -20.05 -18.10
N VAL A 71 -20.55 -20.99 -17.17
CA VAL A 71 -19.50 -20.99 -16.15
C VAL A 71 -18.28 -21.70 -16.70
N ASP A 72 -17.14 -21.01 -16.75
CA ASP A 72 -15.89 -21.54 -17.27
C ASP A 72 -15.24 -22.51 -16.29
N LYS A 73 -15.26 -22.20 -14.99
CA LYS A 73 -14.60 -23.00 -13.95
C LYS A 73 -15.35 -23.00 -12.64
N TRP A 74 -15.28 -24.10 -11.92
CA TRP A 74 -15.95 -24.28 -10.63
C TRP A 74 -14.98 -24.53 -9.49
N PHE A 75 -15.19 -23.83 -8.38
CA PHE A 75 -14.37 -23.95 -7.17
C PHE A 75 -15.25 -24.28 -5.98
N LYS A 76 -14.80 -25.28 -5.21
CA LYS A 76 -15.36 -25.55 -3.89
C LYS A 76 -14.83 -24.51 -2.91
N VAL A 77 -15.72 -23.89 -2.13
CA VAL A 77 -15.39 -22.87 -1.13
C VAL A 77 -15.85 -23.28 0.28
N PRO A 78 -15.15 -22.84 1.35
CA PRO A 78 -13.94 -22.02 1.32
C PRO A 78 -12.73 -22.82 0.78
N VAL A 79 -11.86 -22.15 0.03
CA VAL A 79 -10.59 -22.74 -0.42
C VAL A 79 -9.60 -22.81 0.74
N GLU A 80 -8.82 -23.88 0.77
CA GLU A 80 -7.87 -24.19 1.85
C GLU A 80 -6.41 -24.14 1.40
N SER A 81 -6.16 -24.30 0.10
CA SER A 81 -4.82 -24.32 -0.50
C SER A 81 -4.72 -23.40 -1.72
N VAL A 82 -3.83 -22.41 -1.68
CA VAL A 82 -3.71 -21.35 -2.68
C VAL A 82 -2.33 -21.34 -3.32
N GLY A 83 -2.30 -21.32 -4.64
CA GLY A 83 -1.14 -21.02 -5.45
C GLY A 83 -1.06 -19.56 -5.89
N ILE A 84 0.14 -18.97 -5.92
CA ILE A 84 0.37 -17.58 -6.30
C ILE A 84 1.27 -17.48 -7.53
N ARG A 85 0.73 -16.94 -8.64
CA ARG A 85 1.49 -16.53 -9.84
C ARG A 85 1.48 -15.02 -10.08
N ILE A 86 0.75 -14.27 -9.26
CA ILE A 86 0.68 -12.82 -9.34
C ILE A 86 0.86 -12.19 -7.95
N PRO A 87 1.80 -11.25 -7.74
CA PRO A 87 2.12 -10.73 -6.41
C PRO A 87 0.92 -10.15 -5.65
N ILE A 88 0.03 -9.42 -6.32
CA ILE A 88 -1.15 -8.77 -5.70
C ILE A 88 -2.05 -9.77 -4.94
N ALA A 89 -2.08 -11.05 -5.36
CA ALA A 89 -2.83 -12.08 -4.68
C ALA A 89 -2.34 -12.30 -3.24
N SER A 90 -1.02 -12.30 -3.02
CA SER A 90 -0.42 -12.41 -1.69
C SER A 90 -0.83 -11.22 -0.80
N GLY A 91 -0.88 -10.00 -1.36
CA GLY A 91 -1.37 -8.83 -0.64
C GLY A 91 -2.83 -8.92 -0.22
N PHE A 92 -3.72 -9.38 -1.10
CA PHE A 92 -5.14 -9.58 -0.73
C PHE A 92 -5.28 -10.63 0.37
N LEU A 93 -4.51 -11.72 0.32
CA LEU A 93 -4.53 -12.76 1.34
C LEU A 93 -3.97 -12.25 2.67
N GLU A 94 -2.93 -11.43 2.66
CA GLU A 94 -2.43 -10.76 3.87
C GLU A 94 -3.49 -9.83 4.48
N ALA A 95 -4.12 -9.00 3.65
CA ALA A 95 -5.16 -8.05 4.06
C ALA A 95 -6.36 -8.74 4.73
N LEU A 96 -6.71 -9.95 4.26
CA LEU A 96 -7.80 -10.78 4.80
C LEU A 96 -7.36 -11.73 5.93
N GLY A 97 -6.09 -11.70 6.34
CA GLY A 97 -5.55 -12.62 7.36
C GLY A 97 -5.50 -14.09 6.91
N LEU A 98 -5.45 -14.33 5.60
CA LEU A 98 -5.49 -15.63 4.93
C LEU A 98 -4.10 -16.11 4.47
N ARG A 99 -3.01 -15.47 4.91
CA ARG A 99 -1.63 -15.80 4.52
C ARG A 99 -1.26 -17.28 4.69
N THR A 100 -1.84 -17.98 5.68
CA THR A 100 -1.59 -19.41 5.94
C THR A 100 -2.17 -20.34 4.89
N LYS A 101 -3.05 -19.83 4.01
CA LYS A 101 -3.63 -20.57 2.89
C LYS A 101 -2.68 -20.60 1.68
N ILE A 102 -1.63 -19.76 1.65
CA ILE A 102 -0.62 -19.78 0.59
C ILE A 102 0.26 -21.00 0.79
N THR A 103 0.12 -21.98 -0.09
CA THR A 103 0.84 -23.26 -0.05
C THR A 103 1.84 -23.38 -1.17
N ALA A 104 1.66 -22.63 -2.26
CA ALA A 104 2.56 -22.65 -3.42
C ALA A 104 2.71 -21.26 -4.07
N ALA A 105 3.86 -21.00 -4.70
CA ALA A 105 4.08 -19.80 -5.50
C ALA A 105 5.04 -20.07 -6.65
N GLU A 106 4.92 -19.34 -7.76
CA GLU A 106 5.84 -19.46 -8.91
C GLU A 106 7.30 -19.21 -8.52
N SER A 107 7.52 -18.25 -7.63
CA SER A 107 8.85 -17.97 -7.08
C SER A 107 8.71 -17.59 -5.62
N PRO A 108 8.69 -18.57 -4.69
CA PRO A 108 8.49 -18.29 -3.26
C PRO A 108 9.51 -17.28 -2.70
N GLY A 109 10.77 -17.33 -3.18
CA GLY A 109 11.82 -16.39 -2.80
C GLY A 109 11.62 -14.95 -3.30
N ASN A 110 10.71 -14.73 -4.24
CA ASN A 110 10.38 -13.40 -4.76
C ASN A 110 9.20 -12.73 -4.06
N LEU A 111 8.47 -13.46 -3.20
CA LEU A 111 7.43 -12.86 -2.36
C LEU A 111 8.06 -11.91 -1.35
N THR A 112 7.48 -10.72 -1.23
CA THR A 112 7.96 -9.63 -0.38
C THR A 112 7.25 -9.57 0.95
N ASN A 113 6.13 -10.29 1.12
CA ASN A 113 5.44 -10.41 2.39
C ASN A 113 6.28 -11.14 3.44
N ILE A 114 6.79 -10.37 4.41
CA ILE A 114 7.63 -10.88 5.50
C ILE A 114 6.91 -11.88 6.41
N CYS A 115 5.58 -11.83 6.46
CA CYS A 115 4.78 -12.71 7.31
C CYS A 115 4.64 -14.12 6.74
N LEU A 116 5.19 -14.37 5.56
CA LEU A 116 5.25 -15.68 4.94
C LEU A 116 6.53 -16.42 5.34
N ASP A 117 6.34 -17.67 5.75
CA ASP A 117 7.44 -18.63 5.84
C ASP A 117 7.63 -19.29 4.47
N THR A 118 8.45 -18.66 3.61
CA THR A 118 8.67 -19.12 2.23
C THR A 118 9.32 -20.50 2.16
N SER A 119 9.89 -21.02 3.26
CA SER A 119 10.42 -22.39 3.33
C SER A 119 9.32 -23.46 3.34
N LYS A 120 8.08 -23.06 3.67
CA LYS A 120 6.89 -23.93 3.67
C LYS A 120 6.05 -23.82 2.40
N ILE A 121 6.42 -22.93 1.48
CA ILE A 121 5.72 -22.68 0.22
C ILE A 121 6.42 -23.47 -0.87
N SER A 122 5.69 -24.36 -1.56
CA SER A 122 6.23 -25.10 -2.68
C SER A 122 6.36 -24.22 -3.93
N THR A 123 7.31 -24.55 -4.79
CA THR A 123 7.45 -23.87 -6.09
C THR A 123 6.39 -24.39 -7.06
N LEU A 124 5.62 -23.49 -7.66
CA LEU A 124 4.77 -23.80 -8.81
C LEU A 124 5.63 -23.87 -10.06
N ASN A 125 5.93 -25.09 -10.53
CA ASN A 125 6.57 -25.28 -11.82
C ASN A 125 5.71 -24.69 -12.95
N GLU A 126 6.33 -24.45 -14.11
CA GLU A 126 5.69 -23.94 -15.34
C GLU A 126 4.33 -24.61 -15.61
N ALA A 127 3.45 -23.88 -16.31
CA ALA A 127 2.07 -24.18 -16.72
C ALA A 127 1.83 -25.49 -17.51
N SER A 128 2.71 -26.48 -17.40
CA SER A 128 2.64 -27.78 -18.06
C SER A 128 2.06 -28.83 -17.10
N GLY A 129 0.73 -28.83 -16.97
CA GLY A 129 -0.13 -29.99 -16.68
C GLY A 129 0.31 -31.05 -15.64
N SER A 130 1.21 -30.73 -14.71
CA SER A 130 1.80 -31.72 -13.81
C SER A 130 0.96 -31.87 -12.54
N ASP A 131 0.93 -33.10 -12.02
CA ASP A 131 0.15 -33.55 -10.87
C ASP A 131 0.43 -32.76 -9.56
N GLU A 132 1.45 -31.89 -9.52
CA GLU A 132 1.76 -31.03 -8.38
C GLU A 132 0.65 -30.00 -8.10
N SER A 133 -0.10 -29.59 -9.12
CA SER A 133 -1.27 -28.71 -8.97
C SER A 133 -2.46 -29.41 -8.32
N SER A 134 -2.48 -30.76 -8.26
CA SER A 134 -3.66 -31.53 -7.81
C SER A 134 -4.09 -31.23 -6.36
N SER A 135 -3.16 -30.85 -5.48
CA SER A 135 -3.40 -30.52 -4.07
C SER A 135 -3.74 -29.04 -3.78
N ILE A 136 -3.76 -28.19 -4.82
CA ILE A 136 -4.08 -26.77 -4.72
C ILE A 136 -5.54 -26.56 -5.10
N ASP A 137 -6.30 -25.78 -4.35
CA ASP A 137 -7.71 -25.53 -4.66
C ASP A 137 -7.87 -24.44 -5.71
N VAL A 138 -7.06 -23.37 -5.61
CA VAL A 138 -7.11 -22.22 -6.52
C VAL A 138 -5.70 -21.66 -6.77
N ILE A 139 -5.44 -21.21 -7.99
CA ILE A 139 -4.21 -20.50 -8.35
C ILE A 139 -4.58 -19.09 -8.82
N PHE A 140 -4.17 -18.07 -8.09
CA PHE A 140 -4.36 -16.69 -8.53
C PHE A 140 -3.24 -16.27 -9.49
N SER A 141 -3.62 -15.79 -10.67
CA SER A 141 -2.70 -15.52 -11.78
C SER A 141 -3.06 -14.23 -12.54
N ALA A 142 -2.12 -13.72 -13.34
CA ALA A 142 -2.38 -12.67 -14.33
C ALA A 142 -3.11 -13.20 -15.57
N ASP A 143 -3.06 -14.51 -15.81
CA ASP A 143 -3.71 -15.18 -16.93
C ASP A 143 -4.74 -16.21 -16.44
N ALA A 144 -5.98 -16.04 -16.89
CA ALA A 144 -7.06 -16.97 -16.60
C ALA A 144 -6.79 -18.38 -17.16
N LYS A 145 -5.89 -18.57 -18.13
CA LYS A 145 -5.67 -19.85 -18.81
C LYS A 145 -4.42 -20.60 -18.39
N GLY A 146 -3.52 -19.97 -17.62
CA GLY A 146 -2.20 -20.50 -17.29
C GLY A 146 -2.19 -21.85 -16.56
N ASP A 147 -3.19 -22.16 -15.71
CA ASP A 147 -3.19 -23.39 -14.89
C ASP A 147 -4.48 -24.21 -15.04
N ALA A 148 -4.98 -24.37 -16.27
CA ALA A 148 -6.18 -25.15 -16.58
C ALA A 148 -7.38 -24.76 -15.68
N GLU A 149 -8.09 -25.73 -15.10
CA GLU A 149 -9.32 -25.54 -14.28
C GLU A 149 -9.09 -24.80 -12.95
N LYS A 150 -7.85 -24.54 -12.52
CA LYS A 150 -7.56 -23.97 -11.20
C LYS A 150 -7.18 -22.49 -11.22
N SER A 151 -6.84 -21.94 -12.40
CA SER A 151 -6.45 -20.54 -12.51
C SER A 151 -7.64 -19.58 -12.37
N VAL A 152 -7.47 -18.58 -11.50
CA VAL A 152 -8.36 -17.42 -11.34
C VAL A 152 -7.56 -16.16 -11.64
N ARG A 153 -8.03 -15.38 -12.60
CA ARG A 153 -7.34 -14.15 -13.01
C ARG A 153 -7.57 -13.05 -11.98
N LEU A 154 -6.51 -12.30 -11.68
CA LEU A 154 -6.56 -11.02 -10.98
C LEU A 154 -5.99 -9.90 -11.90
N PRO A 155 -6.33 -8.63 -11.66
CA PRO A 155 -5.82 -7.52 -12.45
C PRO A 155 -4.30 -7.39 -12.31
N SER A 156 -3.60 -7.49 -13.44
CA SER A 156 -2.13 -7.43 -13.53
C SER A 156 -1.61 -6.13 -14.13
N ASP A 157 -2.43 -5.39 -14.85
CA ASP A 157 -2.09 -4.09 -15.42
C ASP A 157 -2.73 -2.93 -14.65
N ASP A 158 -2.42 -1.72 -15.10
CA ASP A 158 -2.82 -0.47 -14.46
C ASP A 158 -4.01 0.23 -15.18
N SER A 159 -4.76 -0.52 -15.98
CA SER A 159 -5.95 0.01 -16.67
C SER A 159 -7.14 0.32 -15.75
N LEU A 160 -7.14 -0.22 -14.52
CA LEU A 160 -8.12 0.09 -13.48
C LEU A 160 -7.64 1.27 -12.64
N SER A 161 -8.58 2.08 -12.15
CA SER A 161 -8.28 3.07 -11.11
C SER A 161 -7.74 2.40 -9.83
N PRO A 162 -7.12 3.18 -8.92
CA PRO A 162 -6.60 2.63 -7.67
C PRO A 162 -7.68 1.97 -6.82
N LEU A 163 -8.87 2.57 -6.72
CA LEU A 163 -9.98 1.99 -5.95
C LEU A 163 -10.58 0.77 -6.65
N GLN A 164 -10.78 0.81 -7.97
CA GLN A 164 -11.27 -0.36 -8.71
C GLN A 164 -10.33 -1.55 -8.53
N LYS A 165 -9.01 -1.34 -8.60
CA LYS A 165 -8.01 -2.41 -8.40
C LYS A 165 -8.03 -2.95 -6.98
N ALA A 166 -8.15 -2.09 -5.96
CA ALA A 166 -8.25 -2.52 -4.57
C ALA A 166 -9.57 -3.27 -4.25
N GLU A 167 -10.65 -2.97 -4.96
CA GLU A 167 -11.96 -3.63 -4.76
C GLU A 167 -11.94 -5.13 -5.07
N TRP A 168 -10.96 -5.60 -5.85
CA TRP A 168 -10.75 -7.03 -6.10
C TRP A 168 -10.51 -7.85 -4.83
N ILE A 169 -10.26 -7.21 -3.68
CA ILE A 169 -10.30 -7.90 -2.38
C ILE A 169 -11.66 -8.58 -2.12
N LYS A 170 -12.79 -8.01 -2.59
CA LYS A 170 -14.13 -8.61 -2.50
C LYS A 170 -14.23 -9.87 -3.38
N PHE A 171 -13.64 -9.81 -4.57
CA PHE A 171 -13.56 -10.94 -5.50
C PHE A 171 -12.74 -12.08 -4.88
N VAL A 172 -11.56 -11.78 -4.33
CA VAL A 172 -10.71 -12.77 -3.64
C VAL A 172 -11.41 -13.32 -2.39
N GLY A 173 -11.97 -12.45 -1.54
CA GLY A 173 -12.65 -12.85 -0.30
C GLY A 173 -13.83 -13.82 -0.51
N SER A 174 -14.46 -13.77 -1.68
CA SER A 174 -15.53 -14.69 -2.05
C SER A 174 -15.09 -16.15 -2.15
N PHE A 175 -13.81 -16.44 -2.45
CA PHE A 175 -13.25 -17.80 -2.46
C PHE A 175 -13.10 -18.39 -1.04
N PHE A 176 -13.16 -17.56 -0.01
CA PHE A 176 -12.93 -17.95 1.38
C PHE A 176 -14.18 -17.76 2.27
N ASN A 177 -15.33 -17.44 1.68
CA ASN A 177 -16.54 -17.03 2.41
C ASN A 177 -16.28 -15.88 3.40
N GLN A 178 -15.46 -14.91 2.96
CA GLN A 178 -15.08 -13.72 3.72
C GLN A 178 -15.63 -12.43 3.09
N GLU A 179 -16.78 -12.50 2.43
CA GLU A 179 -17.36 -11.39 1.67
C GLU A 179 -17.58 -10.16 2.55
N LYS A 180 -18.18 -10.31 3.73
CA LYS A 180 -18.38 -9.20 4.67
C LYS A 180 -17.07 -8.59 5.18
N ALA A 181 -16.06 -9.42 5.45
CA ALA A 181 -14.76 -8.95 5.91
C ALA A 181 -14.06 -8.14 4.80
N ALA A 182 -14.09 -8.66 3.57
CA ALA A 182 -13.54 -7.99 2.40
C ALA A 182 -14.29 -6.68 2.08
N GLU A 183 -15.62 -6.68 2.13
CA GLU A 183 -16.43 -5.46 1.94
C GLU A 183 -16.13 -4.41 3.01
N SER A 184 -16.07 -4.81 4.28
CA SER A 184 -15.75 -3.89 5.39
C SER A 184 -14.35 -3.27 5.24
N LEU A 185 -13.36 -4.08 4.85
CA LEU A 185 -12.00 -3.60 4.66
C LEU A 185 -11.91 -2.66 3.45
N PHE A 186 -12.48 -3.05 2.31
CA PHE A 186 -12.53 -2.18 1.13
C PHE A 186 -13.24 -0.86 1.41
N THR A 187 -14.38 -0.90 2.11
CA THR A 187 -15.12 0.33 2.49
C THR A 187 -14.23 1.26 3.30
N SER A 188 -13.49 0.72 4.27
CA SER A 188 -12.55 1.51 5.08
C SER A 188 -11.43 2.13 4.22
N ILE A 189 -10.86 1.36 3.29
CA ILE A 189 -9.85 1.82 2.33
C ILE A 189 -10.40 2.95 1.44
N SER A 190 -11.58 2.73 0.85
CA SER A 190 -12.27 3.69 -0.03
C SER A 190 -12.63 4.98 0.69
N ASP A 191 -13.12 4.90 1.92
CA ASP A 191 -13.42 6.05 2.76
C ASP A 191 -12.16 6.87 3.08
N SER A 192 -11.07 6.20 3.46
CA SER A 192 -9.79 6.87 3.74
C SER A 192 -9.24 7.55 2.49
N TYR A 193 -9.15 6.83 1.37
CA TYR A 193 -8.72 7.35 0.07
C TYR A 193 -9.54 8.58 -0.35
N SER A 194 -10.87 8.46 -0.32
CA SER A 194 -11.79 9.52 -0.73
C SER A 194 -11.69 10.75 0.17
N CYS A 195 -11.47 10.57 1.47
CA CYS A 195 -11.27 11.68 2.40
C CYS A 195 -9.98 12.46 2.09
N HIS A 196 -8.86 11.77 1.86
CA HIS A 196 -7.61 12.39 1.47
C HIS A 196 -7.73 13.12 0.13
N SER A 197 -8.33 12.48 -0.87
CA SER A 197 -8.58 13.11 -2.19
C SER A 197 -9.40 14.39 -2.07
N LYS A 198 -10.51 14.36 -1.31
CA LYS A 198 -11.35 15.55 -1.07
C LYS A 198 -10.61 16.70 -0.41
N ASN A 199 -9.67 16.42 0.50
CA ASN A 199 -8.85 17.47 1.10
C ASN A 199 -7.88 18.08 0.06
N MET A 200 -7.33 17.26 -0.85
CA MET A 200 -6.43 17.72 -1.91
C MET A 200 -7.14 18.54 -2.99
N GLN A 201 -8.43 18.32 -3.24
CA GLN A 201 -9.23 19.16 -4.16
C GLN A 201 -9.40 20.62 -3.70
N LYS A 202 -8.94 20.97 -2.48
CA LYS A 202 -8.97 22.35 -1.96
C LYS A 202 -7.73 23.17 -2.29
N LEU A 203 -6.68 22.55 -2.86
CA LEU A 203 -5.42 23.23 -3.16
C LEU A 203 -5.64 24.40 -4.13
N LYS A 204 -5.10 25.57 -3.79
CA LYS A 204 -5.19 26.78 -4.63
C LYS A 204 -4.16 26.77 -5.75
N THR A 205 -3.02 26.13 -5.51
CA THR A 205 -1.90 25.99 -6.45
C THR A 205 -1.54 24.50 -6.58
N PRO A 206 -2.28 23.74 -7.39
CA PRO A 206 -1.97 22.34 -7.68
C PRO A 206 -0.55 22.20 -8.25
N PRO A 207 0.29 21.29 -7.72
CA PRO A 207 1.58 20.97 -8.32
C PRO A 207 1.39 20.24 -9.65
N HIS A 208 2.36 20.32 -10.54
CA HIS A 208 2.37 19.59 -11.81
C HIS A 208 3.26 18.36 -11.72
N ALA A 209 2.75 17.19 -12.11
CA ALA A 209 3.49 15.94 -11.97
C ALA A 209 3.23 14.94 -13.10
N TYR A 210 4.24 14.11 -13.36
CA TYR A 210 4.15 12.99 -14.31
C TYR A 210 4.63 11.67 -13.70
N TRP A 211 4.05 10.58 -14.19
CA TRP A 211 4.63 9.25 -14.10
C TRP A 211 5.43 8.97 -15.36
N VAL A 212 6.63 8.42 -15.22
CA VAL A 212 7.52 8.12 -16.34
C VAL A 212 8.12 6.73 -16.25
N GLU A 213 8.46 6.17 -17.41
CA GLU A 213 9.19 4.92 -17.53
C GLU A 213 10.14 4.98 -18.72
N TYR A 214 11.33 4.42 -18.52
CA TYR A 214 12.25 4.07 -19.58
C TYR A 214 12.35 2.55 -19.69
N THR A 215 12.29 2.04 -20.92
CA THR A 215 12.62 0.64 -21.20
C THR A 215 13.65 0.54 -22.31
N ASP A 216 14.62 -0.35 -22.11
CA ASP A 216 15.60 -0.77 -23.10
C ASP A 216 15.48 -2.28 -23.26
N ASP A 217 15.04 -2.73 -24.44
CA ASP A 217 14.84 -4.17 -24.70
C ASP A 217 16.13 -4.88 -25.14
N GLY A 218 17.27 -4.18 -25.17
CA GLY A 218 18.56 -4.73 -25.57
C GLY A 218 18.73 -4.95 -27.08
N ASN A 219 17.72 -4.62 -27.91
CA ASN A 219 17.79 -4.62 -29.37
C ASN A 219 17.78 -3.19 -29.94
N ASP A 220 18.41 -2.24 -29.23
CA ASP A 220 18.43 -0.80 -29.52
C ASP A 220 17.05 -0.12 -29.52
N LYS A 221 15.99 -0.79 -29.03
CA LYS A 221 14.69 -0.13 -28.84
C LYS A 221 14.63 0.51 -27.46
N LYS A 222 15.01 1.78 -27.44
CA LYS A 222 14.80 2.67 -26.30
C LYS A 222 13.41 3.28 -26.38
N VAL A 223 12.65 3.15 -25.29
CA VAL A 223 11.32 3.74 -25.18
C VAL A 223 11.27 4.64 -23.96
N TYR A 224 10.86 5.88 -24.20
CA TYR A 224 10.58 6.89 -23.19
C TYR A 224 9.09 7.11 -23.11
N SER A 225 8.50 6.88 -21.94
CA SER A 225 7.05 6.89 -21.75
C SER A 225 6.64 7.88 -20.66
N ILE A 226 5.58 8.65 -20.94
CA ILE A 226 4.75 9.26 -19.91
C ILE A 226 3.59 8.30 -19.64
N ILE A 227 3.49 7.81 -18.42
CA ILE A 227 2.52 6.78 -18.04
C ILE A 227 1.17 7.45 -17.77
N THR A 228 0.17 7.09 -18.56
CA THR A 228 -1.17 7.70 -18.55
C THR A 228 -2.29 6.70 -18.31
N SER A 229 -1.95 5.49 -17.84
CA SER A 229 -2.90 4.49 -17.37
C SER A 229 -3.79 5.04 -16.25
N ALA A 230 -5.01 4.49 -16.13
CA ALA A 230 -6.03 4.99 -15.20
C ALA A 230 -5.50 5.06 -13.77
N TYR A 231 -4.77 4.04 -13.32
CA TYR A 231 -4.17 4.00 -11.99
C TYR A 231 -3.29 5.22 -11.69
N GLN A 232 -2.29 5.48 -12.53
CA GLN A 232 -1.32 6.57 -12.39
C GLN A 232 -1.98 7.94 -12.52
N LYS A 233 -2.86 8.09 -13.51
CA LYS A 233 -3.56 9.35 -13.78
C LYS A 233 -4.45 9.73 -12.59
N GLU A 234 -5.23 8.79 -12.08
CA GLU A 234 -6.12 9.05 -10.96
C GLU A 234 -5.37 9.23 -9.65
N LEU A 235 -4.25 8.51 -9.42
CA LEU A 235 -3.41 8.75 -8.24
C LEU A 235 -2.92 10.19 -8.15
N LEU A 236 -2.37 10.75 -9.24
CA LEU A 236 -1.89 12.14 -9.24
C LEU A 236 -3.04 13.13 -9.08
N ALA A 237 -4.14 12.95 -9.82
CA ALA A 237 -5.30 13.82 -9.74
C ALA A 237 -5.92 13.82 -8.32
N ASN A 238 -6.02 12.64 -7.70
CA ASN A 238 -6.52 12.50 -6.32
C ASN A 238 -5.52 13.00 -5.28
N ALA A 239 -4.21 13.03 -5.58
CA ALA A 239 -3.22 13.69 -4.74
C ALA A 239 -3.23 15.23 -4.90
N GLY A 240 -4.11 15.77 -5.75
CA GLY A 240 -4.24 17.20 -6.00
C GLY A 240 -3.22 17.75 -6.99
N ALA A 241 -2.50 16.89 -7.71
CA ALA A 241 -1.60 17.30 -8.77
C ALA A 241 -2.31 17.38 -10.12
N THR A 242 -1.90 18.33 -10.96
CA THR A 242 -2.25 18.34 -12.38
C THR A 242 -1.35 17.38 -13.14
N ASN A 243 -1.91 16.72 -14.15
CA ASN A 243 -1.19 15.78 -15.01
C ASN A 243 -1.68 15.82 -16.46
N ASP A 244 -2.15 16.98 -16.89
CA ASP A 244 -2.62 17.21 -18.26
C ASP A 244 -1.45 17.05 -19.22
N THR A 245 -1.32 15.87 -19.80
CA THR A 245 -0.25 15.55 -20.74
C THR A 245 -0.46 16.32 -22.03
N LYS A 246 0.56 17.06 -22.47
CA LYS A 246 0.49 17.84 -23.72
C LYS A 246 0.40 16.97 -24.97
N GLU A 247 0.87 15.74 -24.90
CA GLU A 247 0.69 14.65 -25.86
C GLU A 247 1.29 13.42 -25.16
N ALA A 248 0.55 12.31 -25.04
CA ALA A 248 1.13 11.10 -24.49
C ALA A 248 2.25 10.63 -25.43
N LEU A 249 3.50 10.72 -24.99
CA LEU A 249 4.62 10.06 -25.64
C LEU A 249 4.55 8.58 -25.28
N SER A 250 3.54 7.87 -25.77
CA SER A 250 3.55 6.40 -25.73
C SER A 250 4.50 5.92 -26.82
N ASP A 251 5.50 5.11 -26.46
CA ASP A 251 6.41 4.47 -27.41
C ASP A 251 7.32 5.43 -28.19
N SER A 252 7.72 6.56 -27.58
CA SER A 252 8.69 7.47 -28.20
C SER A 252 10.12 6.94 -28.04
N SER A 253 10.84 6.75 -29.14
CA SER A 253 12.30 6.61 -29.13
C SER A 253 13.02 7.97 -29.15
N ASP A 254 12.27 9.07 -29.24
CA ASP A 254 12.78 10.44 -29.27
C ASP A 254 12.94 10.96 -27.84
N GLN A 255 14.16 10.83 -27.34
CA GLN A 255 14.56 11.29 -26.02
C GLN A 255 14.39 12.81 -25.84
N THR A 256 14.66 13.62 -26.86
CA THR A 256 14.56 15.09 -26.75
C THR A 256 13.10 15.52 -26.62
N LYS A 257 12.19 14.92 -27.40
CA LYS A 257 10.75 15.17 -27.22
C LYS A 257 10.26 14.78 -25.84
N PHE A 258 10.76 13.66 -25.30
CA PHE A 258 10.44 13.28 -23.92
C PHE A 258 10.89 14.35 -22.92
N GLN A 259 12.15 14.77 -22.98
CA GLN A 259 12.67 15.81 -22.09
C GLN A 259 11.87 17.11 -22.22
N ASP A 260 11.53 17.51 -23.44
CA ASP A 260 10.68 18.69 -23.69
C ASP A 260 9.26 18.57 -23.13
N ALA A 261 8.70 17.35 -23.10
CA ALA A 261 7.36 17.09 -22.60
C ALA A 261 7.27 17.07 -21.06
N VAL A 262 8.35 16.71 -20.36
CA VAL A 262 8.35 16.58 -18.90
C VAL A 262 9.05 17.73 -18.16
N LYS A 263 9.72 18.65 -18.87
CA LYS A 263 10.53 19.72 -18.26
C LYS A 263 9.72 20.71 -17.41
N ASP A 264 8.41 20.83 -17.65
CA ASP A 264 7.52 21.71 -16.89
C ASP A 264 7.00 21.07 -15.59
N ALA A 265 7.28 19.79 -15.33
CA ALA A 265 6.87 19.12 -14.10
C ALA A 265 7.59 19.66 -12.87
N ASP A 266 6.83 19.88 -11.80
CA ASP A 266 7.37 20.12 -10.46
C ASP A 266 7.88 18.81 -9.86
N TYR A 267 7.23 17.68 -10.15
CA TYR A 267 7.56 16.35 -9.63
C TYR A 267 7.52 15.27 -10.73
N VAL A 268 8.47 14.33 -10.69
CA VAL A 268 8.47 13.15 -11.55
C VAL A 268 8.50 11.89 -10.69
N PHE A 269 7.56 10.98 -10.96
CA PHE A 269 7.48 9.66 -10.37
C PHE A 269 7.89 8.61 -11.39
N ASP A 270 8.86 7.77 -11.05
CA ASP A 270 9.54 6.88 -11.97
C ASP A 270 9.22 5.41 -11.66
N GLN A 271 8.92 4.65 -12.73
CA GLN A 271 8.71 3.20 -12.69
C GLN A 271 9.79 2.42 -13.45
N THR A 272 10.84 3.10 -13.94
CA THR A 272 11.96 2.48 -14.64
C THR A 272 12.62 1.38 -13.81
N LYS A 273 12.97 0.26 -14.44
CA LYS A 273 13.76 -0.79 -13.79
C LYS A 273 15.22 -0.36 -13.69
N LEU A 274 15.63 0.10 -12.51
CA LEU A 274 17.01 0.49 -12.21
C LEU A 274 17.76 -0.67 -11.53
N THR A 275 18.97 -0.94 -11.99
CA THR A 275 19.77 -2.12 -11.61
C THR A 275 21.07 -1.76 -10.87
N LYS A 276 21.53 -0.51 -10.95
CA LYS A 276 22.77 -0.02 -10.33
C LYS A 276 22.50 0.49 -8.92
N TYR A 277 22.30 -0.42 -7.98
CA TYR A 277 22.21 -0.10 -6.55
C TYR A 277 23.44 0.73 -6.09
N GLY A 278 23.20 1.80 -5.35
CA GLY A 278 24.18 2.81 -4.95
C GLY A 278 24.38 3.93 -5.99
N GLN A 279 23.88 3.78 -7.21
CA GLN A 279 24.01 4.75 -8.30
C GLN A 279 22.73 4.90 -9.13
N ARG A 280 21.56 4.62 -8.56
CA ARG A 280 20.27 4.60 -9.29
C ARG A 280 19.91 5.97 -9.85
N ALA A 281 20.22 7.05 -9.14
CA ALA A 281 19.98 8.40 -9.66
C ALA A 281 20.84 8.65 -10.91
N THR A 282 22.11 8.26 -10.87
CA THR A 282 23.02 8.34 -12.02
C THR A 282 22.60 7.43 -13.17
N GLU A 283 22.14 6.22 -12.88
CA GLU A 283 21.55 5.32 -13.89
C GLU A 283 20.36 5.99 -14.59
N TRP A 284 19.41 6.51 -13.81
CA TRP A 284 18.24 7.22 -14.33
C TRP A 284 18.63 8.42 -15.19
N TYR A 285 19.58 9.26 -14.73
CA TYR A 285 20.06 10.40 -15.52
C TYR A 285 20.65 9.95 -16.86
N ASN A 286 21.39 8.84 -16.89
CA ASN A 286 21.96 8.31 -18.14
C ASN A 286 20.89 7.72 -19.06
N ASP A 287 19.93 6.97 -18.50
CA ASP A 287 18.85 6.32 -19.25
C ASP A 287 17.98 7.36 -19.97
N PHE A 288 17.60 8.42 -19.26
CA PHE A 288 16.86 9.57 -19.78
C PHE A 288 17.76 10.64 -20.44
N GLY A 289 19.07 10.38 -20.50
CA GLY A 289 20.14 11.21 -21.07
C GLY A 289 20.16 12.68 -20.63
N TYR A 290 20.01 12.90 -19.33
CA TYR A 290 20.36 14.13 -18.63
C TYR A 290 21.83 14.09 -18.18
N THR A 291 22.74 14.56 -19.03
CA THR A 291 24.19 14.60 -18.70
C THR A 291 24.57 15.70 -17.72
N ASP A 292 23.76 16.75 -17.63
CA ASP A 292 23.88 17.83 -16.66
C ASP A 292 22.50 18.16 -16.07
N PRO A 293 22.02 17.40 -15.07
CA PRO A 293 20.68 17.56 -14.51
C PRO A 293 20.39 18.98 -14.00
N GLN A 294 21.40 19.68 -13.48
CA GLN A 294 21.28 21.06 -12.96
C GLN A 294 21.03 22.09 -14.05
N ASN A 295 21.58 21.88 -15.25
CA ASN A 295 21.43 22.82 -16.37
C ASN A 295 20.47 22.30 -17.45
N SER A 296 19.73 21.21 -17.15
CA SER A 296 18.80 20.57 -18.08
C SER A 296 17.59 21.43 -18.48
N GLY A 297 17.27 22.45 -17.68
CA GLY A 297 16.06 23.27 -17.84
C GLY A 297 14.77 22.60 -17.37
N ALA A 298 14.85 21.40 -16.76
CA ALA A 298 13.71 20.71 -16.17
C ALA A 298 13.52 21.10 -14.70
N ASN A 299 12.32 21.58 -14.35
CA ASN A 299 12.01 22.08 -13.01
C ASN A 299 12.20 21.01 -11.93
N PHE A 300 11.68 19.81 -12.14
CA PHE A 300 11.83 18.70 -11.19
C PHE A 300 13.31 18.31 -10.96
N LEU A 301 14.18 18.44 -11.96
CA LEU A 301 15.61 18.16 -11.78
C LEU A 301 16.28 19.26 -10.95
N LEU A 302 15.99 20.53 -11.24
CA LEU A 302 16.49 21.67 -10.46
C LEU A 302 16.13 21.55 -8.97
N GLN A 303 14.90 21.11 -8.69
CA GLN A 303 14.38 20.93 -7.33
C GLN A 303 14.61 19.52 -6.76
N ARG A 304 15.33 18.66 -7.50
CA ARG A 304 15.59 17.25 -7.19
C ARG A 304 14.32 16.43 -6.90
N GLN A 305 13.16 16.78 -7.46
CA GLN A 305 11.87 16.12 -7.24
C GLN A 305 11.67 14.88 -8.12
N LEU A 306 12.62 13.94 -8.04
CA LEU A 306 12.54 12.63 -8.69
C LEU A 306 12.24 11.56 -7.64
N TRP A 307 11.19 10.78 -7.87
CA TRP A 307 10.58 9.88 -6.89
C TRP A 307 10.36 8.49 -7.48
N ARG A 308 10.41 7.44 -6.67
CA ARG A 308 10.24 6.04 -7.11
C ARG A 308 9.33 5.25 -6.18
N THR A 309 8.83 4.10 -6.66
CA THR A 309 7.88 3.21 -5.95
C THR A 309 8.53 2.03 -5.21
N ASP A 310 9.85 1.87 -5.31
CA ASP A 310 10.62 0.81 -4.65
C ASP A 310 11.19 1.24 -3.29
N GLY A 311 10.43 2.06 -2.55
CA GLY A 311 10.80 2.51 -1.21
C GLY A 311 10.79 1.39 -0.18
N TYR A 312 9.83 0.46 -0.29
CA TYR A 312 9.77 -0.75 0.52
C TYR A 312 10.02 -1.99 -0.35
N ALA A 313 10.98 -2.82 0.05
CA ALA A 313 11.34 -4.05 -0.66
C ALA A 313 11.38 -5.27 0.27
N GLY A 314 11.22 -6.46 -0.30
CA GLY A 314 11.48 -7.72 0.41
C GLY A 314 12.98 -7.98 0.61
N LYS A 315 13.32 -9.05 1.34
CA LYS A 315 14.72 -9.44 1.62
C LYS A 315 15.57 -9.67 0.35
N SER A 316 14.94 -10.00 -0.77
CA SER A 316 15.57 -10.17 -2.08
C SER A 316 15.82 -8.86 -2.84
N GLY A 317 15.42 -7.70 -2.28
CA GLY A 317 15.53 -6.38 -2.92
C GLY A 317 14.41 -6.08 -3.91
N ILE A 318 13.44 -7.00 -4.09
CA ILE A 318 12.27 -6.80 -4.95
C ILE A 318 11.30 -5.83 -4.28
N SER A 319 10.81 -4.83 -5.03
CA SER A 319 9.81 -3.88 -4.55
C SER A 319 8.54 -4.60 -4.08
N SER A 320 8.06 -4.23 -2.90
CA SER A 320 6.79 -4.73 -2.35
C SER A 320 5.56 -4.04 -2.94
N PHE A 321 5.74 -3.05 -3.83
CA PHE A 321 4.63 -2.26 -4.37
C PHE A 321 3.60 -3.12 -5.13
N ALA A 322 4.06 -4.07 -5.93
CA ALA A 322 3.17 -4.95 -6.70
C ALA A 322 2.36 -5.91 -5.82
N GLU A 323 2.87 -6.23 -4.63
CA GLU A 323 2.21 -7.09 -3.66
C GLU A 323 1.27 -6.30 -2.75
N PHE A 324 1.69 -5.12 -2.29
CA PHE A 324 0.96 -4.38 -1.24
C PHE A 324 0.40 -3.02 -1.69
N GLY A 325 1.11 -2.27 -2.52
CA GLY A 325 0.72 -0.92 -2.94
C GLY A 325 -0.63 -0.92 -3.67
N TYR A 326 -0.84 -1.86 -4.59
CA TYR A 326 -2.11 -2.00 -5.31
C TYR A 326 -3.30 -2.40 -4.42
N VAL A 327 -3.04 -3.03 -3.26
CA VAL A 327 -4.09 -3.41 -2.30
C VAL A 327 -4.42 -2.26 -1.35
N ARG A 328 -3.47 -1.34 -1.13
CA ARG A 328 -3.59 -0.18 -0.22
C ARG A 328 -3.38 1.15 -0.94
N PRO A 329 -4.24 1.48 -1.92
CA PRO A 329 -4.13 2.73 -2.67
C PRO A 329 -4.31 3.97 -1.79
N ASP A 330 -4.97 3.86 -0.63
CA ASP A 330 -5.11 4.93 0.36
C ASP A 330 -3.76 5.31 0.99
N LEU A 331 -2.86 4.35 1.18
CA LEU A 331 -1.50 4.61 1.64
C LEU A 331 -0.60 5.11 0.50
N VAL A 332 -0.75 4.56 -0.72
CA VAL A 332 -0.02 5.07 -1.90
C VAL A 332 -0.41 6.52 -2.20
N LEU A 333 -1.70 6.86 -2.08
CA LEU A 333 -2.19 8.23 -2.21
C LEU A 333 -1.54 9.15 -1.17
N GLN A 334 -1.52 8.75 0.10
CA GLN A 334 -0.88 9.53 1.16
C GLN A 334 0.63 9.68 0.96
N ASP A 335 1.30 8.65 0.45
CA ASP A 335 2.71 8.72 0.07
C ASP A 335 2.97 9.83 -0.96
N ILE A 336 2.14 9.91 -2.00
CA ILE A 336 2.21 10.96 -3.03
C ILE A 336 1.84 12.32 -2.42
N ILE A 337 0.76 12.43 -1.64
CA ILE A 337 0.37 13.68 -0.97
C ILE A 337 1.50 14.20 -0.09
N ASN A 338 2.20 13.35 0.65
CA ASN A 338 3.33 13.77 1.47
C ASN A 338 4.52 14.28 0.65
N VAL A 339 4.67 13.83 -0.60
CA VAL A 339 5.65 14.38 -1.54
C VAL A 339 5.22 15.75 -2.05
N VAL A 340 4.00 15.85 -2.57
CA VAL A 340 3.54 17.03 -3.33
C VAL A 340 2.93 18.14 -2.46
N VAL A 341 2.49 17.79 -1.25
CA VAL A 341 1.92 18.69 -0.23
C VAL A 341 2.41 18.26 1.17
N PRO A 342 3.71 18.38 1.47
CA PRO A 342 4.30 17.86 2.72
C PRO A 342 3.69 18.47 3.99
N VAL A 343 3.11 19.67 3.90
CA VAL A 343 2.44 20.35 5.01
C VAL A 343 1.12 19.69 5.43
N TYR A 344 0.51 18.89 4.57
CA TYR A 344 -0.78 18.23 4.83
C TYR A 344 -0.69 17.24 6.00
N ASN A 345 0.38 16.46 6.06
CA ASN A 345 0.68 15.57 7.16
C ASN A 345 2.20 15.42 7.30
N GLN A 346 2.80 16.28 8.14
CA GLN A 346 4.25 16.29 8.37
C GLN A 346 4.73 15.06 9.16
N ASP A 347 3.82 14.39 9.87
CA ASP A 347 4.07 13.20 10.67
C ASP A 347 3.98 11.90 9.88
N TYR A 348 3.48 11.96 8.65
CA TYR A 348 3.34 10.79 7.79
C TYR A 348 4.70 10.21 7.39
N SER A 349 4.84 8.89 7.58
CA SER A 349 5.97 8.13 7.04
C SER A 349 5.53 7.41 5.78
N ARG A 350 6.17 7.77 4.66
CA ARG A 350 5.96 7.13 3.38
C ARG A 350 6.48 5.69 3.40
N ARG A 351 5.89 4.84 2.56
CA ARG A 351 6.22 3.42 2.45
C ARG A 351 6.93 3.14 1.12
N TRP A 352 6.24 3.37 0.02
CA TRP A 352 6.74 3.03 -1.31
C TRP A 352 7.34 4.23 -2.04
N ILE A 353 6.81 5.43 -1.81
CA ILE A 353 7.30 6.61 -2.51
C ILE A 353 8.52 7.20 -1.80
N TRP A 354 9.69 7.01 -2.39
CA TRP A 354 10.96 7.50 -1.85
C TRP A 354 11.70 8.41 -2.83
N TRP A 355 12.63 9.18 -2.27
CA TRP A 355 13.28 10.29 -2.94
C TRP A 355 14.55 9.83 -3.67
N LEU A 356 14.44 9.57 -4.98
CA LEU A 356 15.59 9.20 -5.81
C LEU A 356 16.52 10.40 -6.05
N GLY A 357 15.97 11.62 -6.14
CA GLY A 357 16.75 12.83 -6.34
C GLY A 357 17.66 13.21 -5.14
N GLY A 358 17.50 12.54 -4.00
CA GLY A 358 18.39 12.69 -2.84
C GLY A 358 19.61 11.76 -2.96
N THR A 359 20.81 12.26 -2.65
CA THR A 359 22.09 11.53 -2.78
C THR A 359 22.25 10.34 -1.82
N ASN A 360 21.27 10.08 -0.94
CA ASN A 360 21.27 8.94 -0.04
C ASN A 360 20.15 7.98 -0.46
N GLU A 361 20.50 6.91 -1.15
CA GLU A 361 19.55 5.84 -1.46
C GLU A 361 19.04 5.19 -0.17
N ASP A 362 17.72 4.98 -0.06
CA ASP A 362 17.11 4.35 1.11
C ASP A 362 15.87 3.56 0.69
N THR A 363 16.09 2.42 0.01
CA THR A 363 15.09 1.34 -0.06
C THR A 363 15.12 0.63 1.29
N GLU A 364 14.00 0.69 2.01
CA GLU A 364 13.83 0.02 3.28
C GLU A 364 13.38 -1.44 3.06
N ILE A 365 14.07 -2.39 3.69
CA ILE A 365 13.64 -3.78 3.68
C ILE A 365 12.49 -3.92 4.67
N ILE A 366 11.34 -4.43 4.21
CA ILE A 366 10.22 -4.75 5.08
C ILE A 366 10.70 -5.77 6.12
N SER A 367 10.55 -5.40 7.40
CA SER A 367 10.99 -6.14 8.58
C SER A 367 9.90 -6.15 9.65
N GLU A 368 10.10 -6.89 10.73
CA GLU A 368 9.21 -6.82 11.91
C GLU A 368 9.24 -5.43 12.58
N ASP A 369 10.23 -4.59 12.27
CA ASP A 369 10.35 -3.23 12.81
C ASP A 369 9.38 -2.24 12.14
N ASN A 370 9.00 -2.49 10.89
CA ASN A 370 8.15 -1.61 10.08
C ASN A 370 6.85 -2.27 9.59
N TYR A 371 6.65 -3.56 9.92
CA TYR A 371 5.45 -4.32 9.59
C TYR A 371 5.09 -5.33 10.70
N SER A 372 3.83 -5.34 11.15
CA SER A 372 3.32 -6.33 12.10
C SER A 372 2.50 -7.41 11.40
N CYS A 373 2.81 -8.69 11.63
CA CYS A 373 2.02 -9.81 11.10
C CYS A 373 0.69 -10.06 11.84
N GLU A 374 0.46 -9.38 12.96
CA GLU A 374 -0.78 -9.49 13.75
C GLU A 374 -1.73 -8.32 13.51
N SER A 375 -1.18 -7.13 13.26
CA SER A 375 -1.93 -5.88 13.10
C SER A 375 -1.23 -4.94 12.11
N GLY A 376 -0.79 -5.49 10.99
CA GLY A 376 -0.09 -4.75 9.94
C GLY A 376 -0.99 -3.72 9.28
N TRP A 377 -0.36 -2.72 8.65
CA TRP A 377 -1.14 -1.72 7.95
C TRP A 377 -2.06 -2.38 6.91
N MET A 378 -1.71 -3.49 6.26
CA MET A 378 -2.59 -4.19 5.30
C MET A 378 -4.03 -4.45 5.76
N SER A 379 -4.27 -4.74 7.05
CA SER A 379 -5.60 -5.00 7.61
C SER A 379 -6.15 -3.86 8.47
N VAL A 380 -5.31 -2.87 8.80
CA VAL A 380 -5.67 -1.71 9.64
C VAL A 380 -5.66 -0.43 8.80
N VAL A 381 -6.84 0.18 8.64
CA VAL A 381 -6.98 1.44 7.92
C VAL A 381 -7.01 2.61 8.89
N GLU A 382 -6.03 3.50 8.76
CA GLU A 382 -6.02 4.77 9.49
C GLU A 382 -7.17 5.66 9.00
N LYS A 383 -7.94 6.20 9.94
CA LYS A 383 -9.05 7.09 9.62
C LYS A 383 -8.51 8.46 9.22
N CYS A 384 -8.88 8.90 8.03
CA CYS A 384 -8.70 10.28 7.61
C CYS A 384 -9.70 11.21 8.34
N VAL A 385 -9.27 12.43 8.66
CA VAL A 385 -10.11 13.49 9.21
C VAL A 385 -10.28 14.56 8.13
N ALA A 386 -11.52 14.99 7.87
CA ALA A 386 -11.77 16.13 7.01
C ALA A 386 -11.12 17.37 7.64
N LEU A 387 -10.33 18.11 6.86
CA LEU A 387 -9.70 19.35 7.32
C LEU A 387 -10.52 20.54 6.80
N PRO A 388 -11.51 21.06 7.54
CA PRO A 388 -12.33 22.18 7.10
C PRO A 388 -11.51 23.46 6.94
N ASP A 389 -10.48 23.64 7.77
CA ASP A 389 -9.62 24.83 7.80
C ASP A 389 -8.37 24.71 6.90
N PHE A 390 -8.21 23.58 6.18
CA PHE A 390 -7.18 23.47 5.15
C PHE A 390 -7.58 24.36 3.97
N ASP A 391 -7.01 25.56 3.95
CA ASP A 391 -7.35 26.63 3.00
C ASP A 391 -6.64 26.49 1.64
N GLY A 392 -5.93 25.37 1.44
CA GLY A 392 -5.23 25.03 0.23
C GLY A 392 -4.03 25.93 -0.09
N THR A 393 -3.61 26.80 0.83
CA THR A 393 -2.36 27.55 0.68
C THR A 393 -1.19 26.65 1.07
N VAL A 394 -0.38 26.32 0.08
CA VAL A 394 0.95 25.76 0.30
C VAL A 394 1.90 26.94 0.22
N SER A 395 2.03 27.72 1.31
CA SER A 395 3.05 28.76 1.32
C SER A 395 4.42 28.09 1.11
N PRO A 396 5.23 28.54 0.14
CA PRO A 396 6.66 28.31 0.23
C PRO A 396 7.07 28.87 1.60
N SER A 397 7.90 28.15 2.36
CA SER A 397 8.48 28.70 3.57
C SER A 397 9.30 29.93 3.21
N THR A 398 8.68 31.11 3.19
CA THR A 398 9.38 32.37 3.33
C THR A 398 9.73 32.46 4.80
N ASP A 399 11.02 32.38 5.08
CA ASP A 399 11.59 32.78 6.35
C ASP A 399 11.06 34.18 6.69
N GLU A 400 10.17 34.26 7.69
CA GLU A 400 9.97 35.51 8.40
C GLU A 400 11.18 35.70 9.31
N ASP A 401 12.22 36.31 8.74
CA ASP A 401 13.23 37.03 9.50
C ASP A 401 12.51 38.03 10.41
N GLY A 402 12.50 37.71 11.71
CA GLY A 402 12.11 38.63 12.75
C GLY A 402 13.05 39.84 12.75
N LYS A 403 12.63 40.91 12.06
CA LYS A 403 13.10 42.26 12.34
C LYS A 403 12.19 42.84 13.43
N GLU A 404 12.68 42.78 14.66
CA GLU A 404 12.27 43.71 15.71
C GLU A 404 12.54 45.14 15.23
N ASP A 405 11.47 45.88 14.92
CA ASP A 405 11.54 47.32 14.74
C ASP A 405 11.24 47.97 16.11
N ASP A 406 12.32 48.22 16.84
CA ASP A 406 12.34 49.10 18.00
C ASP A 406 12.03 50.54 17.55
N SER A 407 10.82 51.01 17.83
CA SER A 407 10.58 52.40 18.30
C SER A 407 9.09 52.73 18.37
N LYS A 408 8.58 52.93 19.59
CA LYS A 408 7.95 54.20 19.97
C LYS A 408 7.67 54.31 21.47
N GLU A 409 8.08 55.47 21.96
CA GLU A 409 8.13 55.96 23.32
C GLU A 409 6.79 56.58 23.78
N SER A 410 6.41 56.25 25.01
CA SER A 410 5.62 57.01 26.01
C SER A 410 4.20 57.53 25.68
N LYS A 411 3.22 57.18 26.54
CA LYS A 411 2.83 57.97 27.74
C LYS A 411 1.66 57.35 28.52
N ASP A 412 1.93 57.06 29.78
CA ASP A 412 1.19 57.45 30.99
C ASP A 412 -0.34 57.24 31.08
N SER A 413 -0.78 56.37 32.00
CA SER A 413 -1.53 56.83 33.19
C SER A 413 -1.80 55.70 34.19
N SER A 414 -1.64 56.09 35.45
CA SER A 414 -1.76 55.37 36.72
C SER A 414 -3.11 54.70 37.02
N LYS A 415 -3.11 53.57 37.75
CA LYS A 415 -3.44 53.50 39.20
C LYS A 415 -3.56 52.05 39.71
N ASN A 416 -2.73 51.74 40.71
CA ASN A 416 -3.03 51.14 42.01
C ASN A 416 -4.23 50.18 42.16
N ASP A 417 -4.02 48.97 42.68
CA ASP A 417 -4.03 48.67 44.13
C ASP A 417 -3.81 47.16 44.37
N ASP A 418 -2.76 46.85 45.16
CA ASP A 418 -2.75 45.95 46.32
C ASP A 418 -3.78 44.82 46.43
N LYS A 419 -3.32 43.55 46.46
CA LYS A 419 -3.04 42.84 47.73
C LYS A 419 -2.67 41.37 47.54
N ASP A 420 -1.66 41.00 48.32
CA ASP A 420 -1.27 39.68 48.77
C ASP A 420 -2.49 38.81 49.19
N ASP A 421 -2.44 37.50 48.96
CA ASP A 421 -1.93 36.62 50.01
C ASP A 421 -1.73 35.17 49.58
N SER A 422 -0.85 34.55 50.36
CA SER A 422 -0.10 33.35 50.09
C SER A 422 -0.64 32.11 50.82
N SER A 423 -0.19 30.94 50.35
CA SER A 423 0.05 29.71 51.16
C SER A 423 -1.21 28.95 51.63
N SER A 424 -1.20 27.66 51.97
CA SER A 424 -0.30 26.52 51.79
C SER A 424 -1.05 25.25 52.25
N SER A 425 -0.66 24.11 51.67
CA SER A 425 -0.64 22.73 52.22
C SER A 425 -1.56 22.32 53.38
N SER A 426 -2.17 21.12 53.29
CA SER A 426 -1.65 19.95 54.03
C SER A 426 -2.24 18.61 53.56
N HIS A 427 -1.49 17.56 53.87
CA HIS A 427 -1.62 16.15 53.52
C HIS A 427 -2.75 15.36 54.23
N GLY A 428 -3.11 14.20 53.64
CA GLY A 428 -3.76 13.09 54.35
C GLY A 428 -3.81 11.79 53.53
N ARG A 429 -2.88 10.86 53.80
CA ARG A 429 -2.77 9.49 53.26
C ARG A 429 -3.90 8.56 53.74
N ALA A 430 -4.31 7.59 52.92
CA ALA A 430 -4.07 6.14 53.10
C ALA A 430 -5.05 5.22 52.33
N GLY A 431 -4.51 4.20 51.64
CA GLY A 431 -5.27 3.00 51.21
C GLY A 431 -4.72 2.32 49.93
N LYS A 432 -3.83 1.32 50.09
CA LYS A 432 -3.27 0.40 49.04
C LYS A 432 -4.37 -0.59 48.56
N ILE A 433 -4.32 -1.35 47.45
CA ILE A 433 -3.34 -2.31 46.89
C ILE A 433 -3.82 -2.72 45.46
N ALA A 434 -2.89 -2.99 44.52
CA ALA A 434 -2.88 -4.12 43.54
C ALA A 434 -2.57 -3.72 42.08
N GLY A 435 -1.61 -4.41 41.46
CA GLY A 435 -1.52 -4.55 39.99
C GLY A 435 -0.23 -4.06 39.32
N GLY A 436 0.93 -4.58 39.72
CA GLY A 436 2.13 -4.54 38.87
C GLY A 436 1.93 -5.42 37.63
N VAL A 437 2.32 -4.88 36.46
CA VAL A 437 2.67 -5.48 35.15
C VAL A 437 2.43 -4.49 33.99
N VAL A 438 1.77 -3.34 34.21
CA VAL A 438 1.50 -2.35 33.13
C VAL A 438 2.70 -1.41 32.83
N ALA A 439 3.71 -1.34 33.69
CA ALA A 439 4.81 -0.38 33.52
C ALA A 439 5.90 -0.81 32.51
N GLY A 440 6.02 -2.11 32.19
CA GLY A 440 7.06 -2.61 31.28
C GLY A 440 6.75 -2.39 29.79
N VAL A 441 5.49 -2.61 29.38
CA VAL A 441 5.06 -2.48 27.99
C VAL A 441 4.92 -1.02 27.57
N ALA A 442 4.46 -0.15 28.48
CA ALA A 442 4.37 1.29 28.23
C ALA A 442 5.76 1.94 28.08
N PHE A 443 6.78 1.46 28.81
CA PHE A 443 8.14 2.00 28.71
C PHE A 443 8.84 1.57 27.41
N ILE A 444 8.65 0.33 26.97
CA ILE A 444 9.17 -0.14 25.66
C ILE A 444 8.48 0.64 24.52
N GLY A 445 7.15 0.82 24.58
CA GLY A 445 6.43 1.65 23.61
C GLY A 445 6.93 3.10 23.56
N LEU A 446 7.16 3.72 24.72
CA LEU A 446 7.72 5.09 24.80
C LEU A 446 9.15 5.18 24.29
N VAL A 447 9.99 4.15 24.51
CA VAL A 447 11.36 4.10 23.99
C VAL A 447 11.37 3.92 22.48
N VAL A 448 10.51 3.07 21.93
CA VAL A 448 10.36 2.90 20.47
C VAL A 448 9.85 4.20 19.83
N VAL A 449 8.85 4.85 20.44
CA VAL A 449 8.34 6.16 19.97
C VAL A 449 9.42 7.24 20.07
N ALA A 450 10.19 7.29 21.16
CA ALA A 450 11.27 8.26 21.34
C ALA A 450 12.45 8.00 20.39
N MET A 451 12.79 6.75 20.13
CA MET A 451 13.84 6.36 19.18
C MET A 451 13.39 6.63 17.74
N HIS A 452 12.12 6.37 17.41
CA HIS A 452 11.51 6.74 16.14
C HIS A 452 11.52 8.27 15.96
N TYR A 453 11.12 9.03 16.98
CA TYR A 453 11.15 10.50 16.96
C TYR A 453 12.58 11.06 16.85
N TYR A 454 13.55 10.45 17.54
CA TYR A 454 14.97 10.82 17.47
C TYR A 454 15.58 10.54 16.10
N ASN A 455 15.34 9.34 15.54
CA ASN A 455 15.78 8.98 14.19
C ASN A 455 15.11 9.86 13.13
N ARG A 456 13.85 10.24 13.34
CA ARG A 456 13.09 11.17 12.50
C ARG A 456 13.65 12.59 12.52
N ARG A 457 13.97 13.14 13.70
CA ARG A 457 14.63 14.46 13.82
C ARG A 457 16.00 14.48 13.14
N ARG A 458 16.76 13.39 13.26
CA ARG A 458 18.06 13.24 12.59
C ARG A 458 17.93 13.15 11.08
N ARG A 459 16.90 12.47 10.55
CA ARG A 459 16.59 12.41 9.11
C ARG A 459 16.17 13.79 8.56
N ILE A 460 15.36 14.56 9.29
CA ILE A 460 14.94 15.92 8.89
C ILE A 460 16.12 16.90 8.91
N ALA A 461 16.96 16.87 9.96
CA ALA A 461 18.16 17.69 10.03
C ALA A 461 19.17 17.35 8.92
N ARG A 462 19.31 16.05 8.59
CA ARG A 462 20.09 15.60 7.42
C ARG A 462 19.51 16.08 6.10
N ARG A 463 18.18 16.02 5.90
CA ARG A 463 17.54 16.52 4.67
C ARG A 463 17.78 18.01 4.42
N ARG A 464 17.81 18.83 5.48
CA ARG A 464 18.16 20.26 5.40
C ARG A 464 19.65 20.49 5.10
N ALA A 465 20.54 19.68 5.66
CA ALA A 465 21.97 19.73 5.32
C ALA A 465 22.24 19.26 3.87
N LEU A 466 21.44 18.32 3.35
CA LEU A 466 21.60 17.75 2.00
C LEU A 466 21.02 18.62 0.86
N SER A 467 20.14 19.58 1.17
CA SER A 467 19.76 20.63 0.22
C SER A 467 20.85 21.70 0.06
N GLU A 468 21.74 21.82 1.05
CA GLU A 468 22.91 22.71 1.01
C GLU A 468 24.16 22.00 0.45
N GLU A 469 24.24 20.66 0.55
CA GLU A 469 25.27 19.87 -0.14
C GLU A 469 24.95 19.74 -1.64
N GLY A 470 25.83 20.32 -2.46
CA GLY A 470 25.75 20.31 -3.93
C GLY A 470 25.60 18.91 -4.52
N TYR A 471 25.26 18.83 -5.82
CA TYR A 471 25.25 17.54 -6.51
C TYR A 471 26.58 16.86 -6.26
N GLY A 472 26.56 15.68 -5.65
CA GLY A 472 27.77 14.97 -5.31
C GLY A 472 28.62 14.82 -6.55
N HIS A 473 29.73 15.56 -6.61
CA HIS A 473 30.90 15.14 -7.37
C HIS A 473 31.44 13.88 -6.70
N GLU A 474 30.74 12.76 -6.83
CA GLU A 474 31.41 11.48 -6.68
C GLU A 474 32.29 11.32 -7.91
N ASN A 475 33.56 11.62 -7.67
CA ASN A 475 34.66 11.49 -8.61
C ASN A 475 34.53 10.21 -9.43
N ILE A 476 34.44 10.42 -10.74
CA ILE A 476 35.02 9.56 -11.75
C ILE A 476 36.51 9.39 -11.37
N GLY A 477 36.83 8.37 -10.57
CA GLY A 477 38.17 8.24 -10.00
C GLY A 477 38.29 7.08 -9.02
N LEU A 478 38.59 5.91 -9.58
CA LEU A 478 39.14 4.76 -8.87
C LEU A 478 40.20 5.17 -7.83
N HIS A 479 39.92 4.92 -6.55
CA HIS A 479 40.99 4.53 -5.64
C HIS A 479 40.55 3.34 -4.79
N ALA A 480 40.97 2.16 -5.27
CA ALA A 480 41.15 0.99 -4.45
C ALA A 480 42.08 1.33 -3.27
N ARG A 481 41.65 1.02 -2.04
CA ARG A 481 42.55 0.55 -1.00
C ARG A 481 41.89 -0.57 -0.19
N TYR A 482 42.35 -1.77 -0.50
CA TYR A 482 42.52 -2.84 0.47
C TYR A 482 43.38 -2.39 1.67
N SER A 483 43.28 -3.19 2.72
CA SER A 483 44.18 -3.38 3.88
C SER A 483 43.80 -2.68 5.19
N GLY A 484 43.65 -3.53 6.22
CA GLY A 484 43.40 -3.21 7.61
C GLY A 484 42.61 -4.31 8.29
#